data_AF-A0A315R5M1-F1
#
_entry.id   AF-A0A315R5M1-F1
#
_cell.length_a   1.000
_cell.length_b   1.000
_cell.length_c   1.000
_cell.angle_alpha   90.00
_cell.angle_beta   90.00
_cell.angle_gamma   90.00
#
_symmetry.space_group_name_H-M   'P 1'
#
loop_
_entity.id
_entity.type
_entity.pdbx_description
1 polymer ?
#
loop_
_entity_poly.entity_id
_entity_poly.type
_entity_poly.pdbx_seq_one_letter_code
_entity_poly.pdbx_strand_id
1 'polypeptide(L)'
;MTDAETMKKLREKRRESNKCTRCGKEVENKEKSICSKCRKYLRYYKKHNEPPIKKLKLVNRSPVNEVKNKRLVEAMKRKSKKENLKINTKKLADEIASSQRSVQRWIFEGENPSEKFKKKINNYFGEEIFEL
;
A
#
# COMPACT_ATOMS: atom_id res chain seq x y z
N MET A 1 -16.93 -24.67 20.58
CA MET A 1 -17.30 -23.34 21.11
C MET A 1 -17.42 -22.40 19.92
N THR A 2 -18.61 -21.86 19.68
CA THR A 2 -18.85 -20.97 18.54
C THR A 2 -18.18 -19.61 18.78
N ASP A 3 -17.74 -18.96 17.70
CA ASP A 3 -17.09 -17.64 17.76
C ASP A 3 -17.94 -16.59 18.50
N ALA A 4 -19.27 -16.76 18.51
CA ALA A 4 -20.21 -15.87 19.19
C ALA A 4 -20.05 -15.86 20.72
N GLU A 5 -19.93 -17.04 21.36
CA GLU A 5 -19.77 -17.15 22.82
C GLU A 5 -18.42 -16.61 23.27
N THR A 6 -17.38 -16.88 22.49
CA THR A 6 -16.02 -16.36 22.71
C THR A 6 -16.01 -14.83 22.65
N MET A 7 -16.70 -14.24 21.67
CA MET A 7 -16.81 -12.79 21.52
C MET A 7 -17.68 -12.14 22.62
N LYS A 8 -18.68 -12.86 23.15
CA LYS A 8 -19.47 -12.41 24.29
C LYS A 8 -18.60 -12.29 25.55
N LYS A 9 -17.88 -13.36 25.90
CA LYS A 9 -16.94 -13.40 27.04
C LYS A 9 -15.86 -12.32 26.93
N LEU A 10 -15.33 -12.07 25.72
CA LEU A 10 -14.35 -11.02 25.47
C LEU A 10 -14.90 -9.61 25.77
N ARG A 11 -16.17 -9.35 25.42
CA ARG A 11 -16.80 -8.04 25.66
C ARG A 11 -17.11 -7.83 27.13
N GLU A 12 -17.50 -8.87 27.86
CA GLU A 12 -17.72 -8.84 29.31
C GLU A 12 -16.42 -8.48 30.04
N LYS A 13 -15.33 -9.21 29.79
CA LYS A 13 -14.00 -8.90 30.34
C LYS A 13 -13.54 -7.48 30.03
N ARG A 14 -13.83 -6.98 28.82
CA ARG A 14 -13.47 -5.60 28.43
C ARG A 14 -14.28 -4.57 29.23
N ARG A 15 -15.56 -4.79 29.52
CA ARG A 15 -16.36 -3.89 30.35
C ARG A 15 -15.82 -3.80 31.77
N GLU A 16 -15.53 -4.95 32.37
CA GLU A 16 -14.94 -5.03 33.72
C GLU A 16 -13.60 -4.28 33.79
N SER A 17 -12.80 -4.35 32.72
CA SER A 17 -11.50 -3.69 32.63
C SER A 17 -11.55 -2.23 32.13
N ASN A 18 -12.72 -1.58 32.06
CA ASN A 18 -12.89 -0.23 31.49
C ASN A 18 -12.31 -0.06 30.07
N LYS A 19 -12.36 -1.13 29.26
CA LYS A 19 -11.89 -1.18 27.88
C LYS A 19 -13.07 -1.18 26.91
N CYS A 20 -12.86 -0.54 25.77
CA CYS A 20 -13.79 -0.49 24.66
C CYS A 20 -14.12 -1.89 24.17
N THR A 21 -15.39 -2.27 24.22
CA THR A 21 -15.87 -3.60 23.80
C THR A 21 -15.54 -3.93 22.34
N ARG A 22 -15.36 -2.93 21.48
CA ARG A 22 -15.04 -3.10 20.05
C ARG A 22 -13.53 -3.20 19.78
N CYS A 23 -12.71 -2.27 20.29
CA CYS A 23 -11.29 -2.16 19.94
C CYS A 23 -10.30 -2.45 21.08
N GLY A 24 -10.77 -2.69 22.31
CA GLY A 24 -9.93 -3.02 23.46
C GLY A 24 -9.16 -1.87 24.09
N LYS A 25 -9.23 -0.64 23.55
CA LYS A 25 -8.61 0.56 24.12
C LYS A 25 -9.39 1.07 25.33
N GLU A 26 -8.73 1.77 26.24
CA GLU A 26 -9.38 2.42 27.39
C GLU A 26 -10.52 3.35 26.95
N VAL A 27 -11.56 3.42 27.78
CA VAL A 27 -12.70 4.30 27.54
C VAL A 27 -12.52 5.59 28.36
N GLU A 28 -12.71 6.74 27.71
CA GLU A 28 -12.55 8.05 28.36
C GLU A 28 -13.58 8.32 29.47
N ASN A 29 -14.72 7.65 29.44
CA ASN A 29 -15.75 7.72 30.47
C ASN A 29 -16.19 6.27 30.79
N LYS A 30 -16.08 5.89 32.06
CA LYS A 30 -16.33 4.53 32.58
C LYS A 30 -17.77 4.07 32.42
N GLU A 31 -18.73 4.98 32.31
CA GLU A 31 -20.15 4.68 32.05
C GLU A 31 -20.38 4.20 30.60
N LYS A 32 -19.41 4.41 29.71
CA LYS A 32 -19.52 4.07 28.29
C LYS A 32 -18.82 2.75 27.99
N SER A 33 -19.49 1.89 27.21
CA SER A 33 -18.95 0.60 26.77
C SER A 33 -18.02 0.67 25.53
N ILE A 34 -17.91 1.85 24.91
CA ILE A 34 -17.12 2.09 23.70
C ILE A 34 -16.40 3.45 23.78
N CYS A 35 -15.16 3.50 23.27
CA CYS A 35 -14.38 4.74 23.19
C CYS A 35 -14.95 5.73 22.16
N SER A 36 -14.61 7.01 22.30
CA SER A 36 -15.05 8.09 21.39
C SER A 36 -14.79 7.77 19.91
N LYS A 37 -13.63 7.16 19.58
CA LYS A 37 -13.24 6.79 18.21
C LYS A 37 -14.19 5.75 17.62
N CYS A 38 -14.50 4.69 18.36
CA CYS A 38 -15.45 3.67 17.91
C CYS A 38 -16.88 4.23 17.82
N ARG A 39 -17.27 5.12 18.72
CA ARG A 39 -18.57 5.81 18.64
C ARG A 39 -18.69 6.68 17.39
N LYS A 40 -17.66 7.48 17.08
CA LYS A 40 -17.60 8.29 15.84
C LYS A 40 -17.67 7.40 14.59
N TYR A 41 -16.94 6.29 14.57
CA TYR A 41 -16.97 5.31 13.48
C TYR A 41 -18.38 4.76 13.25
N LEU A 42 -19.07 4.31 14.31
CA LEU A 42 -20.42 3.76 14.20
C LEU A 42 -21.44 4.80 13.73
N ARG A 43 -21.33 6.05 14.20
CA ARG A 43 -22.17 7.16 13.72
C ARG A 43 -21.98 7.42 12.22
N TYR A 44 -20.74 7.42 11.74
CA TYR A 44 -20.46 7.56 10.31
C TYR A 44 -21.05 6.40 9.52
N TYR A 45 -20.78 5.15 9.94
CA TYR A 45 -21.27 3.96 9.26
C TYR A 45 -22.80 3.94 9.18
N LYS A 46 -23.50 4.28 10.27
CA LYS A 46 -24.96 4.36 10.29
C LYS A 46 -25.50 5.43 9.33
N LYS A 47 -24.78 6.55 9.15
CA LYS A 47 -25.21 7.66 8.29
C LYS A 47 -24.94 7.40 6.81
N HIS A 48 -23.83 6.74 6.48
CA HIS A 48 -23.36 6.60 5.10
C HIS A 48 -23.47 5.17 4.55
N ASN A 49 -23.88 4.20 5.38
CA ASN A 49 -23.88 2.76 5.08
C ASN A 49 -22.51 2.22 4.59
N GLU A 50 -21.44 2.95 4.90
CA GLU A 50 -20.08 2.66 4.47
C GLU A 50 -19.10 2.96 5.60
N PRO A 51 -17.98 2.21 5.72
CA PRO A 51 -16.96 2.54 6.70
C PRO A 51 -16.39 3.93 6.40
N PRO A 52 -16.16 4.79 7.40
CA PRO A 52 -15.41 6.03 7.18
C PRO A 52 -14.13 5.64 6.50
N ILE A 53 -13.91 6.23 5.32
CA ILE A 53 -12.67 6.11 4.57
C ILE A 53 -11.60 6.53 5.57
N LYS A 54 -10.95 5.54 6.21
CA LYS A 54 -9.62 5.77 6.73
C LYS A 54 -8.94 6.23 5.47
N LYS A 55 -8.53 7.51 5.41
CA LYS A 55 -7.35 7.83 4.63
C LYS A 55 -6.38 6.75 5.07
N LEU A 56 -6.19 5.74 4.22
CA LEU A 56 -5.07 4.85 4.32
C LEU A 56 -3.95 5.87 4.30
N LYS A 57 -3.46 6.24 5.49
CA LYS A 57 -2.06 6.60 5.59
C LYS A 57 -1.43 5.31 5.10
N LEU A 58 -1.10 5.32 3.80
CA LEU A 58 -0.12 4.42 3.24
C LEU A 58 1.08 4.57 4.18
N VAL A 59 1.13 3.71 5.19
CA VAL A 59 2.35 3.38 5.89
C VAL A 59 3.12 2.66 4.79
N ASN A 60 4.13 3.35 4.26
CA ASN A 60 4.74 3.24 2.91
C ASN A 60 4.43 4.41 1.97
N ARG A 61 4.26 5.64 2.49
CA ARG A 61 5.03 6.72 1.86
C ARG A 61 6.48 6.53 2.31
N SER A 62 7.20 5.67 1.60
CA SER A 62 8.64 5.89 1.49
C SER A 62 8.78 7.36 1.09
N PRO A 63 9.53 8.16 1.87
CA PRO A 63 9.57 9.60 1.69
C PRO A 63 10.02 9.83 0.25
N VAL A 64 9.17 10.49 -0.55
CA VAL A 64 9.53 11.09 -1.85
C VAL A 64 10.66 10.31 -2.52
N ASN A 65 10.39 9.09 -3.03
CA ASN A 65 11.47 8.23 -3.53
C ASN A 65 12.26 9.01 -4.59
N GLU A 66 13.42 9.51 -4.20
CA GLU A 66 14.37 10.10 -5.12
C GLU A 66 14.62 9.04 -6.19
N VAL A 67 14.34 9.42 -7.44
CA VAL A 67 14.57 8.51 -8.56
C VAL A 67 16.07 8.36 -8.70
N LYS A 68 16.60 7.24 -8.22
CA LYS A 68 18.02 6.92 -8.33
C LYS A 68 18.41 6.61 -9.76
N ASN A 69 17.56 5.90 -10.51
CA ASN A 69 17.79 5.63 -11.94
C ASN A 69 16.93 6.54 -12.83
N LYS A 70 17.42 7.75 -13.07
CA LYS A 70 16.75 8.75 -13.92
C LYS A 70 16.64 8.31 -15.38
N ARG A 71 17.67 7.64 -15.90
CA ARG A 71 17.71 7.14 -17.28
C ARG A 71 16.54 6.22 -17.59
N LEU A 72 16.29 5.23 -16.72
CA LEU A 72 15.17 4.31 -16.89
C LEU A 72 13.81 5.03 -16.85
N VAL A 73 13.65 6.01 -15.97
CA VAL A 73 12.39 6.79 -15.88
C VAL A 73 12.19 7.67 -17.11
N GLU A 74 13.25 8.28 -17.63
CA GLU A 74 13.20 9.08 -18.85
C GLU A 74 12.90 8.23 -20.09
N ALA A 75 13.47 7.03 -20.18
CA ALA A 75 13.14 6.03 -21.19
C ALA A 75 11.64 5.68 -21.19
N MET A 76 11.10 5.37 -20.00
CA MET A 76 9.67 5.10 -19.80
C MET A 76 8.80 6.28 -20.26
N LYS A 77 9.18 7.52 -19.92
CA LYS A 77 8.44 8.72 -20.33
C LYS A 77 8.50 8.95 -21.84
N ARG A 78 9.67 8.79 -22.47
CA ARG A 78 9.85 8.98 -23.92
C ARG A 78 9.02 7.99 -24.71
N LYS A 79 9.12 6.71 -24.38
CA LYS A 79 8.33 5.66 -25.04
C LYS A 79 6.83 5.84 -24.79
N SER A 80 6.44 6.23 -23.57
CA SER A 80 5.04 6.55 -23.24
C SER A 80 4.45 7.67 -24.10
N LYS A 81 5.24 8.73 -24.38
CA LYS A 81 4.84 9.80 -25.29
C LYS A 81 4.76 9.34 -26.75
N LYS A 82 5.77 8.59 -27.21
CA LYS A 82 5.86 8.12 -28.60
C LYS A 82 4.70 7.18 -28.97
N GLU A 83 4.31 6.30 -28.06
CA GLU A 83 3.27 5.30 -28.30
C GLU A 83 1.89 5.73 -27.79
N ASN A 84 1.76 6.94 -27.23
CA ASN A 84 0.53 7.42 -26.57
C ASN A 84 -0.05 6.43 -25.53
N LEU A 85 0.83 5.70 -24.83
CA LEU A 85 0.48 4.63 -23.89
C LEU A 85 1.14 4.90 -22.55
N LYS A 86 0.40 4.76 -21.44
CA LYS A 86 0.96 4.96 -20.09
C LYS A 86 1.87 3.79 -19.71
N ILE A 87 3.18 4.02 -19.69
CA ILE A 87 4.18 3.05 -19.20
C ILE A 87 4.43 3.32 -17.72
N ASN A 88 3.93 2.42 -16.86
CA ASN A 88 4.17 2.43 -15.42
C ASN A 88 5.02 1.22 -15.02
N THR A 89 5.43 1.14 -13.74
CA THR A 89 6.28 0.03 -13.25
C THR A 89 5.65 -1.34 -13.45
N LYS A 90 4.32 -1.44 -13.40
CA LYS A 90 3.60 -2.70 -13.63
C LYS A 90 3.69 -3.10 -15.10
N LYS A 91 3.35 -2.17 -16.01
CA LYS A 91 3.44 -2.42 -17.46
C LYS A 91 4.85 -2.82 -17.88
N LEU A 92 5.87 -2.10 -17.43
CA LEU A 92 7.25 -2.48 -17.72
C LEU A 92 7.60 -3.88 -17.18
N ALA A 93 7.14 -4.21 -15.97
CA ALA A 93 7.36 -5.53 -15.39
C ALA A 93 6.70 -6.65 -16.20
N ASP A 94 5.46 -6.44 -16.66
CA ASP A 94 4.72 -7.37 -17.49
C ASP A 94 5.45 -7.64 -18.82
N GLU A 95 5.93 -6.57 -19.49
CA GLU A 95 6.62 -6.64 -20.78
C GLU A 95 7.97 -7.37 -20.72
N ILE A 96 8.73 -7.19 -19.64
CA ILE A 96 10.02 -7.87 -19.45
C ILE A 96 9.90 -9.18 -18.67
N ALA A 97 8.68 -9.61 -18.32
CA ALA A 97 8.40 -10.74 -17.45
C ALA A 97 9.24 -10.72 -16.14
N SER A 98 9.14 -9.62 -15.38
CA SER A 98 9.68 -9.49 -14.02
C SER A 98 8.59 -9.11 -13.03
N SER A 99 8.95 -9.01 -11.74
CA SER A 99 8.02 -8.50 -10.74
C SER A 99 7.98 -6.96 -10.73
N GLN A 100 6.81 -6.38 -10.45
CA GLN A 100 6.69 -4.93 -10.24
C GLN A 100 7.65 -4.44 -9.14
N ARG A 101 7.91 -5.26 -8.11
CA ARG A 101 8.85 -4.93 -7.03
C ARG A 101 10.26 -4.79 -7.58
N SER A 102 10.73 -5.70 -8.43
CA SER A 102 12.06 -5.63 -9.06
C SER A 102 12.25 -4.31 -9.81
N VAL A 103 11.27 -3.92 -10.64
CA VAL A 103 11.29 -2.65 -11.37
C VAL A 103 11.37 -1.45 -10.42
N GLN A 104 10.60 -1.48 -9.33
CA GLN A 104 10.68 -0.43 -8.30
C GLN A 104 12.06 -0.34 -7.64
N ARG A 105 12.73 -1.47 -7.39
CA ARG A 105 14.09 -1.47 -6.81
C ARG A 105 15.09 -0.86 -7.78
N TRP A 106 15.00 -1.16 -9.07
CA TRP A 106 15.88 -0.56 -10.09
C TRP A 106 15.68 0.96 -10.22
N ILE A 107 14.44 1.45 -10.08
CA ILE A 107 14.12 2.87 -10.23
C ILE A 107 14.47 3.67 -8.96
N PHE A 108 14.09 3.17 -7.79
CA PHE A 108 14.10 3.92 -6.54
C PHE A 108 15.20 3.48 -5.57
N GLU A 109 15.61 2.22 -5.60
CA GLU A 109 16.65 1.70 -4.70
C GLU A 109 18.04 1.74 -5.36
N GLY A 110 18.08 1.83 -6.69
CA GLY A 110 19.31 1.91 -7.49
C GLY A 110 19.97 0.56 -7.71
N GLU A 111 19.24 -0.54 -7.48
CA GLU A 111 19.73 -1.89 -7.71
C GLU A 111 19.98 -2.12 -9.20
N ASN A 112 21.11 -2.75 -9.53
CA ASN A 112 21.40 -3.14 -10.90
C ASN A 112 20.64 -4.43 -11.26
N PRO A 113 19.92 -4.46 -12.40
CA PRO A 113 19.31 -5.68 -12.90
C PRO A 113 20.37 -6.74 -13.24
N SER A 114 20.00 -8.01 -13.18
CA SER A 114 20.84 -9.07 -13.75
C SER A 114 21.00 -8.89 -15.26
N GLU A 115 22.06 -9.44 -15.84
CA GLU A 115 22.37 -9.30 -17.27
C GLU A 115 21.17 -9.68 -18.18
N LYS A 116 20.44 -10.74 -17.79
CA LYS A 116 19.18 -11.15 -18.46
C LYS A 116 18.16 -10.00 -18.52
N PHE A 117 17.96 -9.27 -17.42
CA PHE A 117 17.01 -8.16 -17.37
C PHE A 117 17.57 -6.90 -18.01
N LYS A 118 18.88 -6.63 -17.93
CA LYS A 118 19.51 -5.53 -18.69
C LYS A 118 19.24 -5.67 -20.18
N LYS A 119 19.49 -6.85 -20.76
CA LYS A 119 19.18 -7.15 -22.18
C LYS A 119 17.71 -6.92 -22.51
N LYS A 120 16.79 -7.43 -21.68
CA LYS A 120 15.35 -7.25 -21.89
C LYS A 120 14.92 -5.78 -21.84
N ILE A 121 15.45 -5.02 -20.89
CA ILE A 121 15.13 -3.59 -20.73
C ILE A 121 15.67 -2.80 -21.91
N ASN A 122 16.94 -3.01 -22.28
CA ASN A 122 17.56 -2.33 -23.41
C ASN A 122 16.82 -2.65 -24.72
N ASN A 123 16.44 -3.92 -24.93
CA ASN A 123 15.63 -4.32 -26.09
C ASN A 123 14.23 -3.71 -26.07
N TYR A 124 13.58 -3.64 -24.90
CA TYR A 124 12.24 -3.05 -24.78
C TYR A 124 12.25 -1.57 -25.13
N PHE A 125 13.26 -0.80 -24.71
CA PHE A 125 13.33 0.63 -25.00
C PHE A 125 14.09 0.97 -26.30
N GLY A 126 14.82 0.01 -26.87
CA GLY A 126 15.66 0.24 -28.06
C GLY A 126 16.86 1.14 -27.79
N GLU A 127 17.32 1.20 -26.54
CA GLU A 127 18.42 2.05 -26.11
C GLU A 127 19.19 1.40 -24.95
N GLU A 128 20.46 1.77 -24.79
CA GLU A 128 21.30 1.26 -23.72
C GLU A 128 21.04 2.02 -22.40
N ILE A 129 20.14 1.49 -21.58
CA ILE A 129 19.80 2.05 -20.27
C ILE A 129 20.77 1.56 -19.20
N PHE A 130 21.14 0.29 -19.31
CA PHE A 130 22.11 -0.37 -18.44
C PHE A 130 23.27 -0.88 -19.30
N GLU A 131 24.50 -0.54 -18.90
CA GLU A 131 25.72 -1.15 -19.46
C GLU A 131 25.67 -2.66 -19.20
N LEU A 132 25.91 -3.48 -20.23
CA LEU A 132 25.77 -4.93 -20.16
C LEU A 132 26.86 -5.57 -19.29
#